data_AF-A0A0Q7NGD9-F1
#
_entry.id   AF-A0A0Q7NGD9-F1
#
_cell.length_a   1.000
_cell.length_b   1.000
_cell.length_c   1.000
_cell.angle_alpha   90.00
_cell.angle_beta   90.00
_cell.angle_gamma   90.00
#
_symmetry.space_group_name_H-M   'P 1'
#
loop_
_entity.id
_entity.type
_entity.pdbx_description
1 polymer ?
#
loop_
_entity_poly.entity_id
_entity_poly.type
_entity_poly.pdbx_seq_one_letter_code
_entity_poly.pdbx_strand_id
1 'polypeptide(L)' 'MYPATTPATDATQFRRIIAARKRIAEAEAELRDAHTEGNSWTVIGTALDTTRQAAFQRFGKA' A
#
# COMPACT_ATOMS: atom_id res chain seq x y z
N MET A 1 -6.91 -18.33 -27.68
CA MET A 1 -6.04 -17.44 -28.47
C MET A 1 -5.28 -16.56 -27.48
N TYR A 2 -4.02 -16.89 -27.19
CA TYR A 2 -3.18 -16.01 -26.36
C TYR A 2 -2.74 -14.83 -27.24
N PRO A 3 -2.91 -13.57 -26.82
CA PRO A 3 -2.32 -12.46 -27.56
C PRO A 3 -0.80 -12.65 -27.55
N ALA A 4 -0.17 -12.51 -28.71
CA ALA A 4 1.29 -12.46 -28.80
C ALA A 4 1.78 -11.21 -28.06
N THR A 5 2.14 -11.36 -26.79
CA THR A 5 2.70 -10.27 -26.00
C THR A 5 4.08 -9.94 -26.54
N THR A 6 4.20 -8.73 -27.09
CA THR A 6 5.48 -8.21 -27.55
C THR A 6 6.34 -7.83 -26.34
N PRO A 7 7.68 -7.94 -26.40
CA PRO A 7 8.57 -7.62 -25.27
C PRO A 7 8.37 -6.21 -24.68
N ALA A 8 7.93 -5.25 -25.50
CA ALA A 8 7.59 -3.90 -25.06
C ALA A 8 6.34 -3.85 -24.15
N THR A 9 5.39 -4.78 -24.35
CA THR A 9 4.18 -4.93 -23.52
C THR A 9 4.56 -5.48 -22.15
N ASP A 10 5.42 -6.49 -22.07
CA ASP A 10 5.91 -7.08 -20.82
C ASP A 10 6.68 -6.05 -19.99
N ALA A 11 7.59 -5.29 -20.62
CA ALA A 11 8.31 -4.22 -19.96
C ALA A 11 7.38 -3.11 -19.42
N THR A 12 6.23 -2.88 -20.08
CA THR A 12 5.23 -1.90 -19.64
C THR A 12 4.42 -2.42 -18.46
N GLN A 13 3.96 -3.67 -18.52
CA GLN A 13 3.25 -4.31 -17.41
C GLN A 13 4.13 -4.42 -16.17
N PHE A 14 5.40 -4.81 -16.34
CA PHE A 14 6.36 -4.89 -15.25
C PHE A 14 6.60 -3.52 -14.58
N ARG A 15 6.78 -2.46 -15.37
CA ARG A 15 6.88 -1.08 -14.85
C ARG A 15 5.63 -0.66 -14.08
N ARG A 16 4.43 -1.04 -14.54
CA ARG A 16 3.17 -0.78 -13.83
C ARG A 16 3.12 -1.48 -12.47
N ILE A 17 3.60 -2.72 -12.38
CA ILE A 17 3.68 -3.47 -11.11
C ILE A 17 4.63 -2.77 -10.14
N ILE A 18 5.81 -2.35 -10.60
CA ILE A 18 6.77 -1.61 -9.76
C ILE A 18 6.14 -0.30 -9.25
N ALA A 19 5.47 0.45 -10.11
CA ALA A 19 4.80 1.69 -9.73
C ALA A 19 3.66 1.43 -8.72
N ALA A 20 2.87 0.36 -8.90
CA ALA A 20 1.84 -0.03 -7.94
C ALA A 20 2.45 -0.37 -6.57
N ARG A 21 3.55 -1.14 -6.55
CA ARG A 21 4.26 -1.47 -5.31
C ARG A 21 4.80 -0.22 -4.60
N LYS A 22 5.33 0.75 -5.34
CA LYS A 22 5.78 2.03 -4.77
C LYS A 22 4.64 2.79 -4.09
N ARG A 23 3.50 2.91 -4.77
CA ARG A 23 2.30 3.57 -4.19
C ARG A 23 1.80 2.89 -2.92
N ILE A 24 1.90 1.55 -2.84
CA ILE A 24 1.57 0.83 -1.61
C ILE A 24 2.55 1.20 -0.49
N ALA A 25 3.85 1.20 -0.77
CA ALA A 25 4.87 1.56 0.22
C ALA A 25 4.75 3.03 0.68
N GLU A 26 4.41 3.94 -0.23
CA GLU A 26 4.13 5.35 0.07
C GLU A 26 2.91 5.48 0.98
N ALA A 27 1.79 4.85 0.63
CA ALA A 27 0.59 4.85 1.46
C ALA A 27 0.84 4.23 2.85
N GLU A 28 1.63 3.16 2.94
CA GLU A 28 2.02 2.56 4.22
C GLU A 28 2.90 3.50 5.07
N ALA A 29 3.70 4.36 4.45
CA ALA A 29 4.49 5.37 5.15
C ALA A 29 3.60 6.51 5.66
N GLU A 30 2.69 7.02 4.81
CA GLU A 30 1.73 8.06 5.20
C GLU A 30 0.87 7.63 6.40
N LEU A 31 0.43 6.37 6.45
CA LEU A 31 -0.32 5.84 7.59
C LEU A 31 0.50 5.73 8.87
N ARG A 32 1.80 5.46 8.75
CA ARG A 32 2.73 5.47 9.89
C ARG A 32 2.96 6.90 10.39
N ASP A 33 3.13 7.84 9.47
CA ASP A 33 3.35 9.25 9.81
C ASP A 33 2.10 9.87 10.45
N ALA A 34 0.90 9.56 9.92
CA ALA A 34 -0.34 9.97 10.56
C ALA A 34 -0.43 9.50 12.02
N HIS A 35 0.10 8.30 12.34
CA HIS A 35 0.17 7.84 13.73
C HIS A 35 1.15 8.67 14.57
N THR A 36 2.35 8.97 14.05
CA THR A 36 3.36 9.77 14.77
C THR A 36 2.93 11.22 14.97
N GLU A 37 2.07 11.75 14.10
CA GLU A 37 1.39 13.05 14.24
C GLU A 37 0.31 13.06 15.34
N GLY A 38 0.11 11.93 16.04
CA GLY A 38 -0.76 11.83 17.21
C GLY A 38 -2.11 11.18 16.94
N ASN A 39 -2.38 10.72 15.71
CA ASN A 39 -3.59 9.93 15.46
C ASN A 39 -3.44 8.56 16.12
N SER A 40 -4.42 8.14 16.92
CA SER A 40 -4.40 6.80 17.50
C SER A 40 -4.64 5.73 16.42
N TRP A 41 -4.09 4.52 16.62
CA TRP A 41 -4.41 3.37 15.77
C TRP A 41 -5.91 3.05 15.67
N THR A 42 -6.72 3.51 16.64
CA THR A 42 -8.17 3.40 16.58
C THR A 42 -8.74 4.28 15.47
N VAL A 43 -8.31 5.54 15.37
CA VAL A 43 -8.75 6.49 14.34
C VAL A 43 -8.34 6.00 12.95
N ILE A 44 -7.09 5.57 12.80
CA ILE A 44 -6.57 5.03 11.54
C ILE A 44 -7.35 3.77 11.12
N GLY A 45 -7.65 2.88 12.07
CA GLY A 45 -8.47 1.70 11.82
C GLY A 45 -9.86 2.06 11.30
N THR A 46 -10.54 3.00 11.96
CA THR A 46 -11.86 3.48 11.53
C THR A 46 -11.82 4.10 10.12
N ALA A 47 -10.81 4.92 9.81
CA ALA A 47 -10.66 5.53 8.49
C ALA A 47 -10.43 4.49 7.37
N LEU A 48 -9.79 3.36 7.70
CA LEU A 48 -9.51 2.27 6.78
C LEU A 48 -10.58 1.17 6.77
N ASP A 49 -11.71 1.39 7.46
CA ASP A 49 -12.78 0.39 7.66
C ASP A 49 -12.24 -0.95 8.20
N THR A 50 -11.37 -0.87 9.20
CA THR A 50 -10.73 -2.04 9.83
C THR A 50 -10.60 -1.87 11.34
N THR A 51 -10.14 -2.92 12.02
CA THR A 51 -9.94 -2.88 13.47
C THR A 51 -8.62 -2.21 13.82
N ARG A 52 -8.54 -1.58 15.00
CA ARG A 52 -7.29 -1.05 15.58
C ARG A 52 -6.15 -2.07 15.53
N GLN A 53 -6.45 -3.33 15.88
CA GLN A 53 -5.43 -4.39 15.95
C GLN A 53 -4.92 -4.76 14.55
N ALA A 54 -5.80 -4.81 13.54
CA ALA A 54 -5.40 -5.03 12.15
C ALA A 54 -4.54 -3.88 11.62
N ALA A 55 -4.94 -2.63 11.88
CA ALA A 55 -4.15 -1.46 11.52
C ALA A 55 -2.76 -1.47 12.19
N PHE A 56 -2.69 -1.72 13.50
CA PHE A 56 -1.42 -1.81 14.23
C PHE A 56 -0.54 -2.96 13.73
N GLN A 57 -1.09 -4.15 13.48
CA GLN A 57 -0.28 -5.27 12.98
C GLN A 57 0.31 -4.99 11.60
N ARG A 58 -0.43 -4.28 10.75
CA ARG A 58 -0.05 -4.01 9.37
C ARG A 58 0.90 -2.82 9.23
N PHE A 59 0.67 -1.75 10.01
CA PHE A 59 1.37 -0.48 9.85
C PHE A 59 2.19 -0.08 11.08
N GLY A 60 1.94 -0.67 12.25
CA GLY A 60 2.62 -0.33 13.50
C GLY A 60 3.87 -1.15 13.83
N LYS A 61 4.20 -2.15 13.00
CA LYS A 61 5.45 -2.91 13.11
C LYS A 61 6.40 -2.42 12.03
N ALA A 62 7.45 -1.71 12.43
CA ALA A 62 8.65 -1.48 11.63
C ALA A 62 9.63 -2.64 11.82
#